data_AF-A0A932HH65-F1
#
_entry.id   AF-A0A932HH65-F1
#
_cell.length_a   1.000
_cell.length_b   1.000
_cell.length_c   1.000
_cell.angle_alpha   90.00
_cell.angle_beta   90.00
_cell.angle_gamma   90.00
#
_symmetry.space_group_name_H-M   'P 1'
#
loop_
_entity.id
_entity.type
_entity.pdbx_description
1 polymer ?
#
loop_
_entity_poly.entity_id
_entity_poly.type
_entity_poly.pdbx_seq_one_letter_code
_entity_poly.pdbx_strand_id
1 'polypeptide(L)' 'MRVVIITQANVGRVSRWRGERSGTHTYLQALMDGEWCQVVVTRSDPACLPPRSLRLKAGEYVWHPPRQR' A
#
# COMPACT_ATOMS: atom_id res chain seq x y z
N MET A 1 15.81 1.26 -1.13
CA MET A 1 14.34 1.33 -1.00
C MET A 1 13.73 0.27 -1.90
N ARG A 2 12.98 -0.69 -1.33
CA ARG A 2 12.40 -1.81 -2.08
C ARG A 2 11.08 -1.37 -2.75
N VAL A 3 10.85 -1.82 -3.99
CA VAL A 3 9.63 -1.51 -4.76
C VAL A 3 8.83 -2.79 -4.97
N VAL A 4 7.51 -2.73 -4.80
CA VAL A 4 6.63 -3.91 -4.85
C VAL A 4 5.34 -3.63 -5.64
N ILE A 5 4.80 -4.70 -6.22
CA ILE A 5 3.45 -4.75 -6.78
C ILE A 5 2.60 -5.55 -5.79
N ILE A 6 1.47 -4.99 -5.36
CA ILE A 6 0.55 -5.69 -4.45
C ILE A 6 -0.44 -6.49 -5.27
N THR A 7 -0.52 -7.78 -5.00
CA THR A 7 -1.46 -8.72 -5.63
C THR A 7 -2.19 -9.54 -4.58
N GLN A 8 -3.22 -10.29 -5.00
CA GLN A 8 -3.92 -11.21 -4.10
C GLN A 8 -2.96 -12.21 -3.40
N ALA A 9 -1.88 -12.60 -4.07
CA ALA A 9 -0.90 -13.55 -3.53
C ALA A 9 -0.04 -12.99 -2.39
N ASN A 10 0.11 -11.65 -2.30
CA ASN A 10 1.02 -11.04 -1.32
C ASN A 10 0.37 -10.00 -0.40
N VAL A 11 -0.88 -9.58 -0.66
CA VAL A 11 -1.57 -8.58 0.16
C VAL A 11 -1.69 -9.00 1.62
N GLY A 12 -1.79 -10.31 1.90
CA GLY A 12 -1.79 -10.85 3.26
C GLY A 12 -0.48 -10.64 4.04
N ARG A 13 0.62 -10.31 3.37
CA ARG A 13 1.92 -9.99 4.00
C ARG A 13 2.03 -8.52 4.39
N VAL A 14 1.09 -7.67 3.96
CA VAL A 14 1.09 -6.24 4.30
C VAL A 14 0.51 -6.06 5.70
N SER A 15 1.36 -5.64 6.64
CA SER A 15 0.95 -5.41 8.02
C SER A 15 0.48 -3.98 8.27
N ARG A 16 1.03 -3.00 7.54
CA ARG A 16 0.65 -1.58 7.59
C ARG A 16 0.83 -0.91 6.25
N TRP A 17 0.17 0.22 6.08
CA TRP A 17 0.32 1.13 4.96
C TRP A 17 0.85 2.46 5.45
N ARG A 18 1.54 3.18 4.56
CA ARG A 18 2.01 4.54 4.82
C ARG A 18 1.86 5.40 3.58
N GLY A 19 1.28 6.59 3.74
CA GLY A 19 1.41 7.65 2.74
C GLY A 19 2.63 8.50 3.08
N GLU A 20 3.66 8.46 2.22
CA GLU A 20 4.86 9.28 2.35
C GLU A 20 4.77 10.49 1.42
N ARG A 21 4.77 11.69 2.00
CA ARG A 21 4.75 12.95 1.23
C ARG A 21 6.14 13.30 0.73
N SER A 22 6.25 13.61 -0.55
CA SER A 22 7.46 14.11 -1.21
C SER A 22 7.07 15.24 -2.16
N GLY A 23 7.31 16.48 -1.74
CA GLY A 23 6.87 17.68 -2.44
C GLY A 23 5.34 17.70 -2.60
N THR A 24 4.88 17.75 -3.85
CA THR A 24 3.45 17.75 -4.22
C THR A 24 2.84 16.34 -4.33
N HIS A 25 3.65 15.29 -4.23
CA HIS A 25 3.22 13.90 -4.40
C HIS A 25 3.14 13.17 -3.07
N THR A 26 2.23 12.20 -2.98
CA THR A 26 2.17 11.24 -1.88
C THR A 26 2.35 9.85 -2.46
N TYR A 27 3.42 9.17 -2.04
CA TYR A 27 3.72 7.80 -2.43
C TYR A 27 3.09 6.84 -1.43
N LEU A 28 2.48 5.77 -1.95
CA LEU A 28 1.99 4.68 -1.11
C LEU A 28 3.13 3.71 -0.81
N GLN A 29 3.25 3.34 0.44
CA GLN A 29 4.15 2.30 0.91
C GLN A 29 3.39 1.24 1.71
N ALA A 30 3.91 0.03 1.68
CA ALA A 30 3.42 -1.12 2.44
C ALA A 30 4.55 -1.64 3.33
N LEU A 31 4.25 -1.89 4.60
CA LEU A 31 5.15 -2.59 5.51
C LEU A 31 4.99 -4.08 5.27
N MET A 32 6.04 -4.71 4.72
CA MET A 32 6.07 -6.14 4.41
C MET A 32 7.33 -6.73 5.00
N ASP A 33 7.19 -7.82 5.75
CA ASP A 33 8.33 -8.54 6.37
C ASP A 33 9.25 -7.64 7.22
N GLY A 34 8.69 -6.60 7.85
CA GLY A 34 9.44 -5.64 8.67
C GLY A 34 10.04 -4.46 7.91
N GLU A 35 9.89 -4.39 6.58
CA GLU A 35 10.45 -3.33 5.75
C GLU A 35 9.39 -2.50 5.01
N TRP A 36 9.60 -1.18 4.96
CA TRP A 36 8.76 -0.29 4.15
C TRP A 36 9.13 -0.41 2.67
N CYS A 37 8.16 -0.85 1.87
CA CYS A 37 8.28 -1.02 0.44
C CYS A 37 7.41 -0.01 -0.32
N GLN A 38 7.94 0.63 -1.36
CA GLN A 38 7.17 1.53 -2.24
C GLN A 38 6.26 0.71 -3.15
N VAL A 39 4.98 1.08 -3.20
CA VAL A 39 3.97 0.36 -3.97
C VAL A 39 3.80 0.98 -5.35
N VAL A 40 3.91 0.16 -6.39
CA VAL A 40 3.57 0.55 -7.77
C VAL A 40 2.06 0.42 -7.97
N VAL A 41 1.33 1.48 -7.64
CA VAL A 41 -0.14 1.51 -7.68
C VAL A 41 -0.70 1.11 -9.04
N THR A 42 -0.07 1.54 -10.14
CA THR A 42 -0.57 1.31 -11.51
C THR A 42 -0.43 -0.14 -11.98
N ARG A 43 0.40 -0.95 -11.32
CA ARG A 43 0.61 -2.37 -11.66
C ARG A 43 0.01 -3.33 -10.64
N SER A 44 -0.49 -2.81 -9.53
CA SER A 44 -1.05 -3.61 -8.42
C SER A 44 -2.52 -3.92 -8.67
N ASP A 45 -3.00 -5.03 -8.09
CA ASP A 45 -4.40 -5.41 -8.14
C ASP A 45 -5.24 -4.33 -7.43
N PRO A 46 -6.20 -3.68 -8.13
CA PRO A 46 -6.95 -2.57 -7.54
C PRO A 46 -7.74 -2.96 -6.28
N ALA A 47 -8.21 -4.22 -6.21
CA ALA A 47 -8.92 -4.77 -5.06
C ALA A 47 -8.02 -4.97 -3.83
N CYS A 48 -6.70 -5.02 -4.01
CA CYS A 48 -5.71 -5.21 -2.93
C CYS A 48 -5.10 -3.89 -2.44
N LEU A 49 -5.53 -2.75 -2.99
CA LEU A 49 -5.03 -1.43 -2.62
C LEU A 49 -6.04 -0.69 -1.75
N PRO A 50 -5.57 0.11 -0.77
CA PRO A 50 -6.44 1.02 -0.04
C PRO A 50 -7.21 1.96 -0.98
N PRO A 51 -8.41 2.43 -0.60
CA PRO A 51 -9.11 3.46 -1.33
C PRO A 51 -8.25 4.72 -1.49
N ARG A 52 -8.49 5.47 -2.57
CA ARG A 52 -7.67 6.64 -2.92
C ARG A 52 -7.54 7.66 -1.78
N SER A 53 -8.60 7.86 -1.01
CA SER A 53 -8.60 8.75 0.17
C SER A 53 -7.57 8.35 1.22
N LEU A 54 -7.37 7.05 1.46
CA LEU A 54 -6.34 6.55 2.36
C LEU A 54 -4.95 6.59 1.73
N ARG A 55 -4.82 6.33 0.43
CA ARG A 55 -3.53 6.42 -0.29
C ARG A 55 -2.90 7.81 -0.23
N LEU A 56 -3.73 8.86 -0.20
CA LEU A 56 -3.29 10.26 -0.12
C LEU A 56 -3.11 10.76 1.32
N LYS A 57 -3.53 9.98 2.32
CA LYS A 57 -3.37 10.32 3.73
C LYS A 57 -1.91 10.13 4.12
N ALA A 58 -1.28 11.19 4.61
CA ALA A 58 0.07 11.11 5.15
C ALA A 58 0.09 10.31 6.46
N GLY A 59 1.17 9.57 6.68
CA GLY A 59 1.38 8.77 7.89
C GLY A 59 0.93 7.31 7.76
N GLU A 60 1.07 6.58 8.86
CA GLU A 60 0.79 5.14 8.92
C GLU A 60 -0.69 4.84 9.20
N TYR A 61 -1.20 3.76 8.62
CA TYR A 61 -2.54 3.25 8.87
C TYR A 61 -2.66 1.76 8.56
N VAL A 62 -3.72 1.14 9.09
CA VAL A 62 -4.10 -0.23 8.77
C VAL A 62 -5.30 -0.21 7.84
N TRP A 63 -5.22 -1.04 6.80
CA TRP A 63 -6.32 -1.30 5.89
C TRP A 63 -6.19 -2.73 5.36
N HIS A 64 -7.32 -3.41 5.22
CA HIS A 64 -7.40 -4.75 4.67
C HIS A 64 -8.35 -4.76 3.48
N PRO A 65 -8.04 -5.54 2.42
CA PRO A 65 -8.97 -5.71 1.33
C PRO A 65 -10.28 -6.33 1.83
N PRO A 66 -11.43 -5.91 1.29
CA PRO A 66 -12.69 -6.58 1.59
C PRO A 66 -12.57 -8.05 1.18
N ARG A 67 -12.97 -8.97 2.06
CA ARG A 67 -13.01 -10.40 1.73
C ARG A 67 -13.84 -10.57 0.45
N GLN A 68 -13.20 -10.99 -0.64
CA GLN A 68 -13.92 -11.52 -1.80
C GLN A 68 -14.60 -12.80 -1.29
N ARG A 69 -15.93 -12.73 -1.17
CA ARG A 69 -16.77 -13.90 -0.90
C ARG A 69 -16.77 -14.82 -2.10
#